data_AF-A0A7S4DIX6-F1
#
_entry.id   AF-A0A7S4DIX6-F1
#
_cell.length_a   1.000
_cell.length_b   1.000
_cell.length_c   1.000
_cell.angle_alpha   90.00
_cell.angle_beta   90.00
_cell.angle_gamma   90.00
#
_symmetry.space_group_name_H-M   'P 1'
#
loop_
_entity.id
_entity.type
_entity.pdbx_description
1 polymer ?
#
loop_
_entity_poly.entity_id
_entity_poly.type
_entity_poly.pdbx_seq_one_letter_code
_entity_poly.pdbx_strand_id
1 'polypeptide(L)'
;GNYNAALRIFGTYLEHAGAAPGAVGAFPLTDSASLLWRLRLCGALPPGAQGDALWQSVLRLWEPFRGQHLSAFNDLHIMMCLSALGTGESEQKSQYLAEAEALLESMECYAAKYESQKSDVSDQSSLLSVTEHSLPFSTSVPGLCFSLAPSNAWVTRHLGLPAARGLLAFAQGDHGAAADALWPLRAHHHLLGSSHAQRDFLEWTLIDACLGAAGAEE
;
A
#
# COMPACT_ATOMS: atom_id res chain seq x y z
N GLY A 1 19.73 15.31 -12.99
CA GLY A 1 19.50 14.76 -14.35
C GLY A 1 18.27 15.43 -14.98
N ASN A 2 17.88 15.07 -16.20
CA ASN A 2 16.66 15.59 -16.82
C ASN A 2 15.42 14.81 -16.34
N TYR A 3 14.88 15.20 -15.17
CA TYR A 3 13.77 14.50 -14.52
C TYR A 3 12.48 14.53 -15.36
N ASN A 4 12.18 15.63 -16.04
CA ASN A 4 11.00 15.76 -16.89
C ASN A 4 11.01 14.77 -18.07
N ALA A 5 12.18 14.54 -18.68
CA ALA A 5 12.30 13.55 -19.74
C ALA A 5 12.07 12.12 -19.22
N ALA A 6 12.60 11.79 -18.04
CA ALA A 6 12.39 10.48 -17.41
C ALA A 6 10.92 10.25 -17.04
N LEU A 7 10.25 11.25 -16.47
CA LEU A 7 8.82 11.19 -16.13
C LEU A 7 7.93 11.04 -17.37
N ARG A 8 8.29 11.66 -18.50
CA ARG A 8 7.58 11.45 -19.76
C ARG A 8 7.70 10.02 -20.27
N ILE A 9 8.90 9.43 -20.21
CA ILE A 9 9.10 8.02 -20.58
C ILE A 9 8.24 7.13 -19.67
N PHE A 10 8.24 7.39 -18.37
CA PHE A 10 7.39 6.67 -17.41
C PHE A 10 5.90 6.81 -17.74
N GLY A 11 5.42 8.02 -18.06
CA GLY A 11 4.04 8.26 -18.50
C GLY A 11 3.67 7.44 -19.74
N THR A 12 4.56 7.39 -20.75
CA THR A 12 4.37 6.55 -21.94
C THR A 12 4.27 5.06 -21.60
N TYR A 13 5.01 4.55 -20.61
CA TYR A 13 4.84 3.17 -20.15
C TYR A 13 3.45 2.93 -19.54
N LEU A 14 2.95 3.87 -18.73
CA LEU A 14 1.60 3.77 -18.15
C LEU A 14 0.50 3.81 -19.21
N GLU A 15 0.65 4.66 -20.23
CA GLU A 15 -0.28 4.74 -21.36
C GLU A 15 -0.36 3.41 -22.13
N HIS A 16 0.80 2.82 -22.46
CA HIS A 16 0.84 1.51 -23.11
C HIS A 16 0.22 0.41 -22.25
N ALA A 17 0.46 0.45 -20.95
CA ALA A 17 -0.11 -0.50 -19.99
C ALA A 17 -1.65 -0.40 -19.94
N GLY A 18 -2.20 0.81 -20.07
CA GLY A 18 -3.65 1.05 -20.08
C GLY A 18 -4.36 0.78 -21.41
N ALA A 19 -3.62 0.67 -22.52
CA ALA A 19 -4.20 0.45 -23.85
C ALA A 19 -4.80 -0.96 -24.04
N ALA A 20 -4.45 -1.92 -23.18
CA ALA A 20 -4.94 -3.30 -23.22
C ALA A 20 -5.60 -3.67 -21.88
N PRO A 21 -6.94 -3.61 -21.77
CA PRO A 21 -7.65 -3.98 -20.54
C PRO A 21 -7.29 -5.38 -20.05
N GLY A 22 -6.91 -5.50 -18.78
CA GLY A 22 -6.50 -6.77 -18.16
C GLY A 22 -5.06 -7.21 -18.42
N ALA A 23 -4.26 -6.45 -19.18
CA ALA A 23 -2.88 -6.80 -19.48
C ALA A 23 -1.90 -6.60 -18.31
N VAL A 24 -2.28 -5.82 -17.29
CA VAL A 24 -1.41 -5.46 -16.17
C VAL A 24 -1.93 -6.12 -14.89
N GLY A 25 -1.10 -6.96 -14.28
CA GLY A 25 -1.38 -7.48 -12.94
C GLY A 25 -1.21 -6.42 -11.86
N ALA A 26 -1.78 -6.67 -10.67
CA ALA A 26 -1.66 -5.76 -9.52
C ALA A 26 -0.20 -5.50 -9.09
N PHE A 27 0.70 -6.47 -9.27
CA PHE A 27 2.07 -6.38 -8.78
C PHE A 27 2.89 -5.25 -9.45
N PRO A 28 3.00 -5.15 -10.80
CA PRO A 28 3.65 -3.99 -11.46
C PRO A 28 3.10 -2.61 -11.08
N LEU A 29 1.83 -2.53 -10.67
CA LEU A 29 1.24 -1.27 -10.24
C LEU A 29 1.75 -0.82 -8.87
N THR A 30 2.14 -1.76 -8.01
CA THR A 30 2.78 -1.42 -6.72
C THR A 30 4.11 -0.72 -6.94
N ASP A 31 4.92 -1.17 -7.89
CA ASP A 31 6.20 -0.54 -8.24
C ASP A 31 5.99 0.89 -8.76
N SER A 32 4.96 1.09 -9.59
CA SER A 32 4.62 2.39 -10.17
C SER A 32 4.19 3.40 -9.09
N ALA A 33 3.28 3.00 -8.19
CA ALA A 33 2.83 3.85 -7.09
C ALA A 33 3.97 4.14 -6.09
N SER A 34 4.77 3.12 -5.76
CA SER A 34 5.96 3.27 -4.91
C SER A 34 7.00 4.22 -5.51
N LEU A 35 7.28 4.13 -6.81
CA LEU A 35 8.20 5.04 -7.49
C LEU A 35 7.71 6.50 -7.41
N LEU A 36 6.44 6.75 -7.76
CA LEU A 36 5.87 8.09 -7.70
C LEU A 36 5.89 8.67 -6.28
N TRP A 37 5.64 7.84 -5.27
CA TRP A 37 5.68 8.27 -3.87
C TRP A 37 7.08 8.70 -3.44
N ARG A 38 8.11 7.91 -3.76
CA ARG A 38 9.50 8.31 -3.48
C ARG A 38 9.91 9.56 -4.22
N LEU A 39 9.49 9.72 -5.48
CA LEU A 39 9.74 10.95 -6.24
C LEU A 39 9.06 12.17 -5.59
N ARG A 40 7.85 11.99 -5.03
CA ARG A 40 7.17 13.02 -4.24
C ARG A 40 7.99 13.40 -3.00
N LEU A 41 8.37 12.44 -2.17
CA LEU A 41 9.15 12.66 -0.94
C LEU A 41 10.50 13.33 -1.23
N CYS A 42 11.16 12.99 -2.34
CA CYS A 42 12.40 13.63 -2.78
C CYS A 42 12.21 15.04 -3.38
N GLY A 43 10.98 15.55 -3.51
CA GLY A 43 10.70 16.81 -4.23
C GLY A 43 11.00 16.74 -5.74
N ALA A 44 11.14 15.53 -6.30
CA ALA A 44 11.47 15.29 -7.70
C ALA A 44 10.23 15.08 -8.60
N LEU A 45 9.05 14.86 -8.00
CA LEU A 45 7.78 14.83 -8.71
C LEU A 45 7.23 16.25 -8.87
N PRO A 46 6.94 16.73 -10.10
CA PRO A 46 6.38 18.05 -10.33
C PRO A 46 5.01 18.22 -9.65
N PRO A 47 4.76 19.33 -8.93
CA PRO A 47 3.45 19.58 -8.34
C PRO A 47 2.42 19.94 -9.41
N GLY A 48 1.14 19.85 -9.04
CA GLY A 48 0.00 20.22 -9.89
C GLY A 48 -0.23 19.24 -11.04
N ALA A 49 -0.80 19.75 -12.14
CA ALA A 49 -1.39 18.93 -13.20
C ALA A 49 -0.47 17.86 -13.78
N GLN A 50 0.84 18.12 -13.88
CA GLN A 50 1.79 17.14 -14.43
C GLN A 50 1.98 15.93 -13.51
N GLY A 51 2.17 16.16 -12.21
CA GLY A 51 2.25 15.08 -11.22
C GLY A 51 0.90 14.38 -11.06
N ASP A 52 -0.19 15.14 -11.00
CA ASP A 52 -1.55 14.61 -10.88
C ASP A 52 -1.89 13.68 -12.05
N ALA A 53 -1.49 14.01 -13.28
CA ALA A 53 -1.71 13.15 -14.45
C ALA A 53 -1.03 11.77 -14.32
N LEU A 54 0.16 11.70 -13.71
CA LEU A 54 0.85 10.43 -13.47
C LEU A 54 0.13 9.60 -12.42
N TRP A 55 -0.26 10.22 -11.30
CA TRP A 55 -1.04 9.55 -10.25
C TRP A 55 -2.38 9.04 -10.78
N GLN A 56 -3.11 9.85 -11.55
CA GLN A 56 -4.36 9.46 -12.19
C GLN A 56 -4.16 8.28 -13.15
N SER A 57 -3.03 8.24 -13.86
CA SER A 57 -2.72 7.13 -14.77
C SER A 57 -2.52 5.83 -14.00
N VAL A 58 -1.79 5.86 -12.89
CA VAL A 58 -1.63 4.67 -12.03
C VAL A 58 -2.96 4.28 -11.37
N LEU A 59 -3.73 5.24 -10.85
CA LEU A 59 -5.02 4.97 -10.22
C LEU A 59 -6.03 4.35 -11.20
N ARG A 60 -6.07 4.81 -12.45
CA ARG A 60 -6.93 4.20 -13.49
C ARG A 60 -6.59 2.72 -13.73
N LEU A 61 -5.32 2.36 -13.67
CA LEU A 61 -4.89 0.96 -13.82
C LEU A 61 -5.24 0.11 -12.60
N TRP A 62 -5.37 0.74 -11.42
CA TRP A 62 -5.83 0.08 -10.20
C TRP A 62 -7.33 -0.18 -10.16
N GLU A 63 -8.13 0.55 -10.94
CA GLU A 63 -9.59 0.49 -10.89
C GLU A 63 -10.18 -0.94 -10.94
N PRO A 64 -9.69 -1.86 -11.80
CA PRO A 64 -10.20 -3.23 -11.81
C PRO A 64 -10.02 -3.97 -10.48
N PHE A 65 -9.03 -3.62 -9.66
CA PHE A 65 -8.69 -4.29 -8.40
C PHE A 65 -9.33 -3.63 -7.17
N ARG A 66 -9.97 -2.48 -7.34
CA ARG A 66 -10.53 -1.69 -6.26
C ARG A 66 -11.63 -2.47 -5.52
N GLY A 67 -11.59 -2.44 -4.19
CA GLY A 67 -12.54 -3.16 -3.33
C GLY A 67 -12.38 -4.68 -3.30
N GLN A 68 -11.44 -5.26 -4.06
CA GLN A 68 -11.18 -6.70 -4.02
C GLN A 68 -10.33 -7.12 -2.81
N HIS A 69 -9.63 -6.18 -2.16
CA HIS A 69 -8.75 -6.43 -1.02
C HIS A 69 -7.78 -7.60 -1.24
N LEU A 70 -7.16 -7.65 -2.44
CA LEU A 70 -6.24 -8.72 -2.85
C LEU A 70 -5.13 -8.94 -1.84
N SER A 71 -4.57 -7.84 -1.33
CA SER A 71 -3.73 -7.81 -0.15
C SER A 71 -3.78 -6.43 0.50
N ALA A 72 -3.53 -6.37 1.82
CA ALA A 72 -3.32 -5.09 2.50
C ALA A 72 -2.25 -4.24 1.81
N PHE A 73 -1.22 -4.90 1.26
CA PHE A 73 -0.16 -4.25 0.51
C PHE A 73 -0.67 -3.57 -0.76
N ASN A 74 -1.57 -4.20 -1.53
CA ASN A 74 -2.18 -3.57 -2.70
C ASN A 74 -3.07 -2.39 -2.31
N ASP A 75 -3.88 -2.54 -1.25
CA ASP A 75 -4.74 -1.46 -0.76
C ASP A 75 -3.92 -0.22 -0.37
N LEU A 76 -2.75 -0.40 0.25
CA LEU A 76 -1.83 0.71 0.56
C LEU A 76 -1.34 1.45 -0.68
N HIS A 77 -1.13 0.78 -1.81
CA HIS A 77 -0.69 1.44 -3.04
C HIS A 77 -1.81 2.22 -3.71
N ILE A 78 -3.05 1.75 -3.60
CA ILE A 78 -4.23 2.52 -4.01
C ILE A 78 -4.39 3.73 -3.10
N MET A 79 -4.24 3.54 -1.78
CA MET A 79 -4.26 4.61 -0.77
C MET A 79 -3.24 5.71 -1.07
N MET A 80 -2.01 5.35 -1.45
CA MET A 80 -0.98 6.32 -1.84
C MET A 80 -1.42 7.19 -3.02
N CYS A 81 -2.01 6.58 -4.06
CA CYS A 81 -2.49 7.34 -5.22
C CYS A 81 -3.62 8.30 -4.85
N LEU A 82 -4.64 7.82 -4.12
CA LEU A 82 -5.78 8.64 -3.69
C LEU A 82 -5.33 9.79 -2.78
N SER A 83 -4.50 9.49 -1.78
CA SER A 83 -4.00 10.47 -0.83
C SER A 83 -3.15 11.55 -1.51
N ALA A 84 -2.27 11.15 -2.44
CA ALA A 84 -1.46 12.11 -3.21
C ALA A 84 -2.31 13.03 -4.09
N LEU A 85 -3.31 12.47 -4.77
CA LEU A 85 -4.22 13.27 -5.59
C LEU A 85 -5.09 14.20 -4.75
N GLY A 86 -5.49 13.77 -3.55
CA GLY A 86 -6.30 14.53 -2.61
C GLY A 86 -5.59 15.71 -1.94
N THR A 87 -4.29 15.89 -2.12
CA THR A 87 -3.53 16.98 -1.49
C THR A 87 -3.87 18.34 -2.14
N GLY A 88 -4.58 19.24 -1.43
CA GLY A 88 -4.90 20.62 -1.84
C GLY A 88 -6.40 20.95 -1.86
N GLU A 89 -6.75 22.20 -2.15
CA GLU A 89 -8.10 22.78 -1.91
C GLU A 89 -8.98 22.86 -3.17
N SER A 90 -9.24 21.74 -3.86
CA SER A 90 -10.20 21.73 -4.96
C SER A 90 -11.27 20.66 -4.79
N GLU A 91 -12.40 20.82 -5.48
CA GLU A 91 -13.49 19.85 -5.47
C GLU A 91 -13.00 18.47 -5.94
N GLN A 92 -12.23 18.42 -7.02
CA GLN A 92 -11.64 17.18 -7.53
C GLN A 92 -10.71 16.52 -6.51
N LYS A 93 -9.92 17.32 -5.77
CA LYS A 93 -9.03 16.81 -4.72
C LYS A 93 -9.82 16.29 -3.51
N SER A 94 -10.89 16.99 -3.14
CA SER A 94 -11.82 16.55 -2.09
C SER A 94 -12.50 15.23 -2.44
N GLN A 95 -12.83 15.00 -3.71
CA GLN A 95 -13.34 13.70 -4.18
C GLN A 95 -12.33 12.58 -3.96
N TYR A 96 -11.05 12.79 -4.29
CA TYR A 96 -10.03 11.77 -4.04
C TYR A 96 -9.80 11.48 -2.55
N LEU A 97 -9.95 12.49 -1.68
CA LEU A 97 -9.92 12.28 -0.23
C LEU A 97 -11.12 11.43 0.24
N ALA A 98 -12.32 11.74 -0.23
CA ALA A 98 -13.51 10.94 0.09
C ALA A 98 -13.36 9.49 -0.42
N GLU A 99 -12.74 9.29 -1.58
CA GLU A 99 -12.43 7.97 -2.09
C GLU A 99 -11.36 7.23 -1.25
N ALA A 100 -10.37 7.94 -0.71
CA ALA A 100 -9.39 7.39 0.23
C ALA A 100 -10.09 6.94 1.52
N GLU A 101 -10.95 7.77 2.09
CA GLU A 101 -11.74 7.43 3.28
C GLU A 101 -12.64 6.21 3.03
N ALA A 102 -13.32 6.15 1.89
CA ALA A 102 -14.12 4.98 1.50
C ALA A 102 -13.27 3.71 1.36
N LEU A 103 -12.02 3.83 0.88
CA LEU A 103 -11.08 2.70 0.84
C LEU A 103 -10.73 2.23 2.27
N LEU A 104 -10.43 3.15 3.20
CA LEU A 104 -10.19 2.81 4.61
C LEU A 104 -11.37 2.06 5.22
N GLU A 105 -12.59 2.56 5.04
CA GLU A 105 -13.81 1.91 5.55
C GLU A 105 -14.00 0.51 4.95
N SER A 106 -13.72 0.35 3.65
CA SER A 106 -13.81 -0.97 3.00
C SER A 106 -12.77 -1.96 3.55
N MET A 107 -11.55 -1.49 3.85
CA MET A 107 -10.51 -2.31 4.48
C MET A 107 -10.92 -2.75 5.90
N GLU A 108 -11.59 -1.88 6.67
CA GLU A 108 -12.13 -2.21 7.99
C GLU A 108 -13.22 -3.27 7.90
N CYS A 109 -14.15 -3.11 6.97
CA CYS A 109 -15.21 -4.08 6.71
C CYS A 109 -14.63 -5.44 6.30
N TYR A 110 -13.63 -5.45 5.42
CA TYR A 110 -12.92 -6.66 5.00
C TYR A 110 -12.26 -7.36 6.19
N ALA A 111 -11.47 -6.61 6.98
CA ALA A 111 -10.78 -7.15 8.14
C ALA A 111 -11.76 -7.76 9.16
N ALA A 112 -12.84 -7.03 9.50
CA ALA A 112 -13.86 -7.50 10.44
C ALA A 112 -14.58 -8.76 9.94
N LYS A 113 -14.91 -8.84 8.65
CA LYS A 113 -15.64 -9.96 8.04
C LYS A 113 -14.85 -11.27 8.06
N TYR A 114 -13.54 -11.21 7.85
CA TYR A 114 -12.71 -12.41 7.63
C TYR A 114 -11.85 -12.78 8.84
N GLU A 115 -11.66 -11.90 9.82
CA GLU A 115 -10.99 -12.26 11.08
C GLU A 115 -11.87 -13.16 11.96
N SER A 116 -13.18 -12.94 11.97
CA SER A 116 -14.15 -13.78 12.70
C SER A 116 -14.27 -15.21 12.16
N GLN A 117 -13.77 -15.48 10.96
CA GLN A 117 -13.83 -16.81 10.33
C GLN A 117 -12.68 -17.72 10.77
N LYS A 118 -11.64 -17.19 11.45
CA LYS A 118 -10.51 -17.98 11.95
C LYS A 118 -10.81 -18.67 13.30
N SER A 119 -11.86 -18.26 14.01
CA SER A 119 -12.30 -18.92 15.25
C SER A 119 -13.06 -20.24 15.03
N ASP A 120 -13.40 -20.59 13.79
CA ASP A 120 -14.19 -21.79 13.44
C ASP A 120 -13.37 -22.95 12.87
N VAL A 121 -12.03 -22.90 13.01
CA VAL A 121 -11.12 -23.93 12.51
C VAL A 121 -10.96 -25.05 13.55
N SER A 122 -12.07 -25.75 13.85
CA SER A 122 -12.06 -27.02 14.60
C SER A 122 -12.12 -28.25 13.69
N ASP A 123 -12.10 -28.10 12.37
CA ASP A 123 -12.20 -29.21 11.43
C ASP A 123 -11.16 -29.08 10.30
N GLN A 124 -9.90 -29.45 10.58
CA GLN A 124 -8.82 -29.53 9.60
C GLN A 124 -8.46 -30.99 9.29
N SER A 125 -9.46 -31.81 8.94
CA SER A 125 -9.21 -33.16 8.40
C SER A 125 -9.16 -33.20 6.86
N SER A 126 -9.52 -32.11 6.17
CA SER A 126 -9.89 -32.17 4.75
C SER A 126 -9.05 -31.32 3.77
N LEU A 127 -7.99 -30.63 4.22
CA LEU A 127 -7.16 -29.77 3.35
C LEU A 127 -5.68 -30.19 3.28
N LEU A 128 -5.40 -31.49 3.23
CA LEU A 128 -4.08 -32.02 2.87
C LEU A 128 -4.17 -32.85 1.60
N SER A 129 -4.23 -32.19 0.44
CA SER A 129 -3.92 -32.84 -0.84
C SER A 129 -3.33 -31.87 -1.85
N VAL A 130 -2.19 -31.26 -1.54
CA VAL A 130 -1.26 -30.81 -2.57
C VAL A 130 0.14 -31.21 -2.13
N THR A 131 0.73 -32.13 -2.88
CA THR A 131 2.05 -32.72 -2.66
C THR A 131 3.14 -31.67 -2.85
N GLU A 132 3.90 -31.38 -1.79
CA GLU A 132 5.18 -30.67 -1.88
C GLU A 132 6.22 -31.57 -2.55
N HIS A 133 6.78 -31.11 -3.68
CA HIS A 133 8.04 -31.63 -4.18
C HIS A 133 9.14 -30.58 -3.99
N SER A 134 10.01 -30.88 -3.02
CA SER A 134 11.46 -30.67 -3.06
C SER A 134 12.02 -29.28 -2.73
N LEU A 135 12.28 -29.01 -1.44
CA LEU A 135 13.44 -28.21 -1.00
C LEU A 135 14.10 -28.85 0.23
N PRO A 136 15.44 -29.04 0.26
CA PRO A 136 16.13 -29.73 1.35
C PRO A 136 16.70 -28.72 2.34
N PHE A 137 16.05 -28.54 3.50
CA PHE A 137 16.78 -28.22 4.73
C PHE A 137 15.99 -28.73 5.93
N SER A 138 16.41 -29.89 6.42
CA SER A 138 15.88 -30.53 7.63
C SER A 138 16.67 -30.05 8.84
N THR A 139 16.00 -29.35 9.74
CA THR A 139 16.32 -29.38 11.18
C THR A 139 15.01 -29.49 11.93
N SER A 140 14.64 -30.72 12.27
CA SER A 140 13.48 -31.08 13.07
C SER A 140 13.65 -30.65 14.53
N VAL A 141 12.85 -29.70 15.00
CA VAL A 141 12.50 -29.57 16.41
C VAL A 141 11.10 -30.17 16.60
N PRO A 142 10.94 -31.31 17.29
CA PRO A 142 9.62 -31.86 17.56
C PRO A 142 8.90 -30.98 18.59
N GLY A 143 7.83 -30.28 18.17
CA GLY A 143 6.93 -29.58 19.10
C GLY A 143 6.49 -28.16 18.71
N LEU A 144 7.11 -27.53 17.72
CA LEU A 144 6.64 -26.23 17.18
C LEU A 144 6.69 -26.27 15.66
N CYS A 145 5.60 -26.73 15.04
CA CYS A 145 5.34 -26.50 13.62
C CYS A 145 4.00 -25.78 13.49
N PHE A 146 4.05 -24.46 13.54
CA PHE A 146 3.05 -23.60 12.91
C PHE A 146 3.73 -22.32 12.41
N SER A 147 4.49 -22.45 11.31
CA SER A 147 4.73 -21.30 10.44
C SER A 147 3.46 -21.03 9.64
N LEU A 148 2.45 -20.45 10.26
CA LEU A 148 1.32 -19.88 9.53
C LEU A 148 1.63 -18.40 9.30
N ALA A 149 1.92 -18.05 8.05
CA ALA A 149 1.86 -16.65 7.63
C ALA A 149 0.50 -16.06 8.08
N PRO A 150 0.48 -14.81 8.56
CA PRO A 150 -0.77 -14.18 8.98
C PRO A 150 -1.76 -14.13 7.81
N SER A 151 -3.06 -14.26 8.11
CA SER A 151 -4.08 -14.11 7.07
C SER A 151 -4.12 -12.67 6.58
N ASN A 152 -4.52 -12.45 5.33
CA ASN A 152 -4.62 -11.09 4.80
C ASN A 152 -5.55 -10.20 5.65
N ALA A 153 -6.67 -10.73 6.17
CA ALA A 153 -7.54 -10.00 7.09
C ALA A 153 -6.82 -9.52 8.37
N TRP A 154 -5.99 -10.38 8.96
CA TRP A 154 -5.19 -10.02 10.13
C TRP A 154 -4.16 -8.94 9.77
N VAL A 155 -3.48 -9.10 8.62
CA VAL A 155 -2.50 -8.13 8.11
C VAL A 155 -3.17 -6.79 7.83
N THR A 156 -4.32 -6.78 7.15
CA THR A 156 -5.13 -5.58 6.89
C THR A 156 -5.47 -4.90 8.21
N ARG A 157 -5.95 -5.64 9.22
CA ARG A 157 -6.33 -5.05 10.50
C ARG A 157 -5.17 -4.40 11.24
N HIS A 158 -4.08 -5.14 11.40
CA HIS A 158 -3.00 -4.77 12.33
C HIS A 158 -1.90 -3.95 11.69
N LEU A 159 -1.74 -4.02 10.37
CA LEU A 159 -0.67 -3.35 9.64
C LEU A 159 -1.22 -2.46 8.53
N GLY A 160 -2.18 -2.96 7.74
CA GLY A 160 -2.78 -2.24 6.62
C GLY A 160 -3.53 -0.98 7.05
N LEU A 161 -4.44 -1.08 8.01
CA LEU A 161 -5.25 0.05 8.47
C LEU A 161 -4.43 1.16 9.13
N PRO A 162 -3.50 0.88 10.08
CA PRO A 162 -2.64 1.93 10.62
C PRO A 162 -1.76 2.57 9.54
N ALA A 163 -1.20 1.77 8.62
CA ALA A 163 -0.40 2.30 7.52
C ALA A 163 -1.22 3.20 6.59
N ALA A 164 -2.43 2.77 6.23
CA ALA A 164 -3.32 3.53 5.36
C ALA A 164 -3.75 4.86 6.00
N ARG A 165 -4.07 4.85 7.30
CA ARG A 165 -4.35 6.06 8.09
C ARG A 165 -3.14 7.00 8.13
N GLY A 166 -1.95 6.46 8.35
CA GLY A 166 -0.71 7.24 8.35
C GLY A 166 -0.39 7.88 7.00
N LEU A 167 -0.59 7.16 5.89
CA LEU A 167 -0.42 7.69 4.54
C LEU A 167 -1.40 8.82 4.22
N LEU A 168 -2.67 8.67 4.63
CA LEU A 168 -3.69 9.70 4.44
C LEU A 168 -3.38 10.95 5.27
N ALA A 169 -3.08 10.78 6.56
CA ALA A 169 -2.68 11.88 7.45
C ALA A 169 -1.45 12.63 6.90
N PHE A 170 -0.43 11.89 6.44
CA PHE A 170 0.77 12.47 5.86
C PHE A 170 0.43 13.32 4.62
N ALA A 171 -0.41 12.81 3.72
CA ALA A 171 -0.80 13.56 2.53
C ALA A 171 -1.66 14.79 2.84
N GLN A 172 -2.35 14.82 3.98
CA GLN A 172 -3.11 15.96 4.49
C GLN A 172 -2.23 16.99 5.23
N GLY A 173 -0.94 16.70 5.43
CA GLY A 173 -0.01 17.54 6.18
C GLY A 173 -0.08 17.36 7.69
N ASP A 174 -0.88 16.40 8.20
CA ASP A 174 -0.87 16.03 9.61
C ASP A 174 0.28 15.06 9.89
N HIS A 175 1.48 15.66 9.96
CA HIS A 175 2.72 14.94 10.16
C HIS A 175 2.79 14.23 11.53
N GLY A 176 2.16 14.80 12.57
CA GLY A 176 2.09 14.19 13.90
C GLY A 176 1.29 12.90 13.89
N ALA A 177 0.04 12.94 13.39
CA ALA A 177 -0.79 11.75 13.28
C ALA A 177 -0.19 10.69 12.35
N ALA A 178 0.48 11.12 11.27
CA ALA A 178 1.20 10.21 10.39
C ALA A 178 2.33 9.48 11.14
N ALA A 179 3.16 10.19 11.90
CA ALA A 179 4.24 9.60 12.67
C ALA A 179 3.72 8.62 13.72
N ASP A 180 2.67 8.99 14.46
CA ASP A 180 2.05 8.14 15.49
C ASP A 180 1.48 6.85 14.89
N ALA A 181 0.86 6.92 13.71
CA ALA A 181 0.30 5.76 13.04
C ALA A 181 1.38 4.82 12.45
N LEU A 182 2.47 5.38 11.91
CA LEU A 182 3.49 4.63 11.20
C LEU A 182 4.60 4.08 12.11
N TRP A 183 4.94 4.78 13.20
CA TRP A 183 6.04 4.41 14.10
C TRP A 183 5.94 2.99 14.68
N PRO A 184 4.77 2.52 15.14
CA PRO A 184 4.62 1.17 15.69
C PRO A 184 4.85 0.05 14.67
N LEU A 185 4.71 0.36 13.36
CA LEU A 185 4.78 -0.65 12.30
C LEU A 185 6.20 -1.08 11.95
N ARG A 186 7.23 -0.30 12.32
CA ARG A 186 8.64 -0.54 11.94
C ARG A 186 9.14 -1.96 12.25
N ALA A 187 8.71 -2.53 13.36
CA ALA A 187 9.14 -3.88 13.76
C ALA A 187 8.47 -4.99 12.94
N HIS A 188 7.31 -4.73 12.33
CA HIS A 188 6.42 -5.78 11.80
C HIS A 188 5.97 -5.55 10.35
N HIS A 189 6.36 -4.44 9.71
CA HIS A 189 5.94 -4.11 8.35
C HIS A 189 6.32 -5.19 7.31
N HIS A 190 7.30 -6.05 7.60
CA HIS A 190 7.71 -7.17 6.74
C HIS A 190 6.60 -8.22 6.55
N LEU A 191 5.62 -8.26 7.47
CA LEU A 191 4.45 -9.14 7.41
C LEU A 191 3.37 -8.67 6.43
N LEU A 192 3.47 -7.46 5.87
CA LEU A 192 2.61 -7.03 4.76
C LEU A 192 2.80 -7.88 3.49
N GLY A 193 3.84 -8.72 3.45
CA GLY A 193 4.28 -9.40 2.23
C GLY A 193 5.06 -8.47 1.30
N SER A 194 5.54 -8.99 0.16
CA SER A 194 6.36 -8.30 -0.89
C SER A 194 7.88 -8.20 -0.62
N SER A 195 8.62 -7.45 -1.45
CA SER A 195 10.06 -7.20 -1.27
C SER A 195 10.33 -6.00 -0.36
N HIS A 196 11.49 -5.97 0.33
CA HIS A 196 11.91 -4.82 1.15
C HIS A 196 11.84 -3.49 0.38
N ALA A 197 12.32 -3.48 -0.86
CA ALA A 197 12.30 -2.31 -1.74
C ALA A 197 10.90 -1.83 -2.14
N GLN A 198 9.84 -2.59 -1.88
CA GLN A 198 8.46 -2.17 -2.17
C GLN A 198 7.71 -1.73 -0.90
N ARG A 199 8.32 -1.86 0.28
CA ARG A 199 7.75 -1.43 1.58
C ARG A 199 8.49 -0.26 2.23
N ASP A 200 9.69 0.05 1.76
CA ASP A 200 10.50 1.18 2.22
C ASP A 200 9.75 2.53 2.17
N PHE A 201 8.70 2.66 1.36
CA PHE A 201 7.83 3.84 1.37
C PHE A 201 7.27 4.13 2.77
N LEU A 202 7.02 3.12 3.62
CA LEU A 202 6.57 3.32 5.00
C LEU A 202 7.65 4.01 5.84
N GLU A 203 8.91 3.59 5.71
CA GLU A 203 10.03 4.16 6.43
C GLU A 203 10.34 5.58 5.94
N TRP A 204 10.35 5.78 4.62
CA TRP A 204 10.55 7.10 4.03
C TRP A 204 9.47 8.09 4.45
N THR A 205 8.19 7.65 4.44
CA THR A 205 7.07 8.50 4.88
C THR A 205 7.18 8.83 6.37
N LEU A 206 7.56 7.86 7.20
CA LEU A 206 7.75 8.10 8.63
C LEU A 206 8.87 9.10 8.91
N ILE A 207 10.01 8.99 8.20
CA ILE A 207 11.11 9.94 8.34
C ILE A 207 10.64 11.35 7.99
N ASP A 208 9.96 11.50 6.86
CA ASP A 208 9.45 12.79 6.39
C ASP A 208 8.41 13.37 7.36
N ALA A 209 7.48 12.53 7.86
CA ALA A 209 6.51 12.91 8.88
C ALA A 209 7.20 13.38 10.18
N CYS A 210 8.22 12.69 10.68
CA CYS A 210 8.95 13.14 11.86
C CYS A 210 9.65 14.49 11.63
N LEU A 211 10.24 14.72 10.45
CA LEU A 211 10.86 15.99 10.10
C LEU A 211 9.82 17.12 10.01
N GLY A 212 8.68 16.85 9.38
CA GLY A 212 7.60 17.80 9.22
C GLY A 212 6.87 18.14 10.53
N ALA A 213 6.80 17.20 11.48
CA ALA A 213 6.25 17.44 12.81
C ALA A 213 7.19 18.32 13.65
N ALA A 214 8.50 18.07 13.60
CA ALA A 214 9.49 18.89 14.30
C ALA A 214 9.53 20.35 13.77
N GLY A 215 9.36 20.54 12.46
CA GLY A 215 9.33 21.86 11.85
C GLY A 215 8.07 22.69 12.13
N ALA A 216 7.02 22.10 12.71
CA ALA A 216 5.79 22.80 13.09
C ALA A 216 5.84 23.42 14.50
N GLU A 217 6.89 23.12 15.27
CA GLU A 217 7.09 23.64 16.64
C GLU A 217 7.97 24.93 16.69
N GLU A 218 8.54 25.37 15.57
CA GLU A 218 9.32 26.62 15.40
C GLU A 218 8.49 27.78 14.81
#